data_AF-A0A7Y2DBL0-F1
#
_entry.id   AF-A0A7Y2DBL0-F1
#
_cell.length_a   1.000
_cell.length_b   1.000
_cell.length_c   1.000
_cell.angle_alpha   90.00
_cell.angle_beta   90.00
_cell.angle_gamma   90.00
#
_symmetry.space_group_name_H-M   'P 1'
#
loop_
_entity.id
_entity.type
_entity.pdbx_description
1 polymer ?
#
loop_
_entity_poly.entity_id
_entity_poly.type
_entity_poly.pdbx_seq_one_letter_code
_entity_poly.pdbx_strand_id
1 'polypeptide(L)'
;DVLDLPDEGADMITVGGFEALRDAGKVREAIHAYLAAVSFADAQLGRIMDAFAASPIAESATVVLWSDHGRHLGEKMHWSKNTLWERSTRVPFLISSPSLPKRGYKWPVSLLDMAPTLSRLSGLPDEPTWDGRTLTAQIGSPAAAHANPALMYWEDGNVAVRWKRWRLIQYRSGEIELYNRGNDPDEHYNLAVGDWQSNPLRVAAVDAMQAAIPPRFG
;
A
#
# COMPACT_ATOMS: atom_id res chain seq x y z
N ASP A 1 -18.26 -7.45 2.74
CA ASP A 1 -19.44 -6.72 2.25
C ASP A 1 -19.07 -5.24 2.17
N VAL A 2 -19.91 -4.39 1.60
CA VAL A 2 -19.73 -2.92 1.50
C VAL A 2 -20.86 -2.17 2.23
N LEU A 3 -21.64 -2.87 3.05
CA LEU A 3 -22.78 -2.31 3.78
C LEU A 3 -22.40 -1.46 4.99
N ASP A 4 -21.15 -1.54 5.45
CA ASP A 4 -20.63 -0.85 6.63
C ASP A 4 -19.78 0.39 6.27
N LEU A 5 -19.86 0.81 5.02
CA LEU A 5 -19.12 1.96 4.51
C LEU A 5 -19.93 3.24 4.72
N PRO A 6 -19.25 4.38 4.94
CA PRO A 6 -19.87 5.69 4.84
C PRO A 6 -20.35 5.98 3.41
N ASP A 7 -21.17 7.02 3.25
CA ASP A 7 -21.80 7.35 1.96
C ASP A 7 -20.75 7.63 0.88
N GLU A 8 -19.74 8.47 1.16
CA GLU A 8 -18.67 8.77 0.19
C GLU A 8 -17.81 7.54 -0.13
N GLY A 9 -17.62 6.64 0.84
CA GLY A 9 -16.91 5.38 0.63
C GLY A 9 -17.68 4.43 -0.29
N ALA A 10 -19.00 4.33 -0.11
CA ALA A 10 -19.90 3.56 -0.95
C ALA A 10 -19.91 4.08 -2.41
N ASP A 11 -19.99 5.40 -2.58
CA ASP A 11 -20.01 6.05 -3.89
C ASP A 11 -18.74 5.74 -4.69
N MET A 12 -17.56 5.72 -4.06
CA MET A 12 -16.29 5.40 -4.75
C MET A 12 -16.20 3.97 -5.29
N ILE A 13 -16.99 3.02 -4.78
CA ILE A 13 -16.91 1.60 -5.18
C ILE A 13 -17.67 1.33 -6.46
N THR A 14 -18.66 2.14 -6.78
CA THR A 14 -19.59 1.94 -7.90
C THR A 14 -18.95 2.00 -9.28
N VAL A 15 -17.67 2.36 -9.38
CA VAL A 15 -16.95 2.53 -10.66
C VAL A 15 -16.35 1.21 -11.19
N GLY A 16 -16.43 0.10 -10.46
CA GLY A 16 -15.74 -1.14 -10.81
C GLY A 16 -16.62 -2.13 -11.57
N GLY A 17 -16.27 -2.46 -12.82
CA GLY A 17 -16.93 -3.46 -13.68
C GLY A 17 -16.96 -4.92 -13.17
N PHE A 18 -16.85 -5.15 -11.87
CA PHE A 18 -16.97 -6.46 -11.24
C PHE A 18 -18.36 -7.07 -11.45
N GLU A 19 -19.44 -6.28 -11.31
CA GLU A 19 -20.80 -6.77 -11.52
C GLU A 19 -20.98 -7.30 -12.95
N ALA A 20 -20.50 -6.55 -13.94
CA ALA A 20 -20.52 -7.00 -15.34
C ALA A 20 -19.74 -8.31 -15.54
N LEU A 21 -18.58 -8.47 -14.90
CA LEU A 21 -17.82 -9.72 -14.94
C LEU A 21 -18.55 -10.88 -14.25
N ARG A 22 -19.19 -10.61 -13.11
CA ARG A 22 -19.99 -11.58 -12.35
C ARG A 22 -21.20 -12.03 -13.16
N ASP A 23 -21.97 -11.10 -13.69
CA ASP A 23 -23.22 -11.36 -14.41
C ASP A 23 -22.95 -12.07 -15.75
N ALA A 24 -21.79 -11.81 -16.37
CA ALA A 24 -21.31 -12.57 -17.52
C ALA A 24 -20.76 -13.98 -17.17
N GLY A 25 -20.64 -14.33 -15.89
CA GLY A 25 -20.05 -15.59 -15.43
C GLY A 25 -18.54 -15.69 -15.71
N LYS A 26 -17.83 -14.57 -15.81
CA LYS A 26 -16.43 -14.49 -16.26
C LYS A 26 -15.40 -14.19 -15.17
N VAL A 27 -15.80 -14.15 -13.91
CA VAL A 27 -14.91 -13.84 -12.78
C VAL A 27 -13.73 -14.81 -12.72
N ARG A 28 -13.97 -16.11 -12.86
CA ARG A 28 -12.91 -17.14 -12.79
C ARG A 28 -11.91 -16.98 -13.93
N GLU A 29 -12.38 -16.77 -15.16
CA GLU A 29 -11.52 -16.56 -16.32
C GLU A 29 -10.72 -15.26 -16.22
N ALA A 30 -11.32 -14.19 -15.70
CA ALA A 30 -10.64 -12.93 -15.50
C ALA A 30 -9.52 -13.03 -14.44
N ILE A 31 -9.77 -13.73 -13.33
CA ILE A 31 -8.75 -14.03 -12.31
C ILE A 31 -7.64 -14.89 -12.93
N HIS A 32 -8.00 -15.93 -13.69
CA HIS A 32 -7.02 -16.79 -14.34
C HIS A 32 -6.15 -15.99 -15.32
N ALA A 33 -6.75 -15.11 -16.14
CA ALA A 33 -6.00 -14.25 -17.05
C ALA A 33 -5.03 -13.31 -16.32
N TYR A 34 -5.45 -12.74 -15.18
CA TYR A 34 -4.56 -11.93 -14.34
C TYR A 34 -3.37 -12.73 -13.82
N LEU A 35 -3.60 -13.94 -13.27
CA LEU A 35 -2.54 -14.81 -12.76
C LEU A 35 -1.61 -15.31 -13.89
N ALA A 36 -2.14 -15.55 -15.09
CA ALA A 36 -1.34 -15.88 -16.27
C ALA A 36 -0.44 -14.70 -16.68
N ALA A 37 -0.95 -13.46 -16.63
CA ALA A 37 -0.15 -12.27 -16.89
C ALA A 37 0.96 -12.07 -15.86
N VAL A 38 0.69 -12.32 -14.56
CA VAL A 38 1.71 -12.31 -13.50
C VAL A 38 2.79 -13.35 -13.78
N SER A 39 2.39 -14.57 -14.13
CA SER A 39 3.34 -15.66 -14.45
C SER A 39 4.20 -15.33 -15.67
N PHE A 40 3.60 -14.71 -16.69
CA PHE A 40 4.34 -14.24 -17.87
C PHE A 40 5.34 -13.13 -17.52
N ALA A 41 4.93 -12.14 -16.71
CA ALA A 41 5.79 -11.06 -16.27
C ALA A 41 6.98 -11.57 -15.43
N ASP A 42 6.75 -12.54 -14.54
CA ASP A 42 7.80 -13.22 -13.77
C ASP A 42 8.82 -13.91 -14.69
N ALA A 43 8.36 -14.64 -15.71
CA ALA A 43 9.24 -15.25 -16.70
C ALA A 43 10.07 -14.22 -17.50
N GLN A 44 9.50 -13.05 -17.81
CA GLN A 44 10.25 -11.97 -18.47
C GLN A 44 11.27 -11.33 -17.53
N LEU A 45 10.92 -11.14 -16.25
CA LEU A 45 11.84 -10.67 -15.23
C LEU A 45 13.02 -11.64 -15.08
N GLY A 46 12.78 -12.96 -15.06
CA GLY A 46 13.82 -13.98 -15.02
C GLY A 46 14.88 -13.79 -16.12
N ARG A 47 14.45 -13.54 -17.37
CA ARG A 47 15.36 -13.28 -18.49
C ARG A 47 16.24 -12.04 -18.29
N ILE A 48 15.66 -10.97 -17.73
CA ILE A 48 16.40 -9.75 -17.38
C ILE A 48 17.40 -10.04 -16.27
N MET A 49 16.99 -10.79 -15.26
CA MET A 49 17.83 -11.14 -14.11
C MET A 49 18.97 -12.10 -14.49
N ASP A 50 18.77 -13.02 -15.42
CA ASP A 50 19.81 -13.91 -15.96
C ASP A 50 20.88 -13.09 -16.69
N ALA A 51 20.45 -12.17 -17.57
CA ALA A 51 21.37 -11.27 -18.28
C ALA A 51 22.10 -10.32 -17.32
N PHE A 52 21.39 -9.79 -16.32
CA PHE A 52 21.97 -8.94 -15.28
C PHE A 52 23.00 -9.69 -14.43
N ALA A 53 22.72 -10.94 -14.04
CA ALA A 53 23.63 -11.77 -13.26
C ALA A 53 24.94 -12.09 -13.98
N ALA A 54 24.91 -12.17 -15.32
CA ALA A 54 26.10 -12.32 -16.15
C ALA A 54 26.87 -11.00 -16.38
N SER A 55 26.34 -9.86 -15.92
CA SER A 55 26.95 -8.54 -16.15
C SER A 55 28.06 -8.24 -15.14
N PRO A 56 29.08 -7.43 -15.51
CA PRO A 56 30.15 -7.04 -14.60
C PRO A 56 29.69 -6.22 -13.37
N ILE A 57 28.46 -5.69 -13.39
CA ILE A 57 27.92 -4.83 -12.32
C ILE A 57 27.03 -5.57 -11.34
N ALA A 58 26.77 -6.87 -11.55
CA ALA A 58 25.81 -7.66 -10.78
C ALA A 58 26.07 -7.62 -9.27
N GLU A 59 27.34 -7.68 -8.88
CA GLU A 59 27.77 -7.71 -7.47
C GLU A 59 27.74 -6.34 -6.79
N SER A 60 27.68 -5.24 -7.56
CA SER A 60 27.73 -3.87 -7.04
C SER A 60 26.40 -3.11 -7.19
N ALA A 61 25.48 -3.61 -8.02
CA ALA A 61 24.26 -2.89 -8.35
C ALA A 61 23.15 -3.08 -7.31
N THR A 62 22.35 -2.02 -7.14
CA THR A 62 21.09 -2.08 -6.38
C THR A 62 19.94 -2.33 -7.35
N VAL A 63 19.12 -3.34 -7.05
CA VAL A 63 17.94 -3.71 -7.83
C VAL A 63 16.69 -3.47 -6.99
N VAL A 64 15.71 -2.79 -7.58
CA VAL A 64 14.40 -2.54 -6.95
C VAL A 64 13.30 -3.16 -7.80
N LEU A 65 12.50 -4.04 -7.20
CA LEU A 65 11.28 -4.58 -7.81
C LEU A 65 10.08 -4.00 -7.08
N TRP A 66 9.17 -3.35 -7.82
CA TRP A 66 7.99 -2.71 -7.25
C TRP A 66 6.83 -2.66 -8.25
N SER A 67 5.64 -2.28 -7.77
CA SER A 67 4.47 -1.95 -8.60
C SER A 67 3.95 -0.58 -8.20
N ASP A 68 3.31 0.13 -9.12
CA ASP A 68 2.75 1.47 -8.90
C ASP A 68 1.50 1.45 -8.00
N HIS A 69 0.64 0.46 -8.18
CA HIS A 69 -0.54 0.24 -7.34
C HIS A 69 -0.90 -1.25 -7.27
N GLY A 70 -1.79 -1.58 -6.34
CA GLY A 70 -2.41 -2.90 -6.22
C GLY A 70 -3.59 -3.08 -7.18
N ARG A 71 -4.31 -4.20 -7.04
CA ARG A 71 -5.47 -4.52 -7.87
C ARG A 71 -6.43 -5.44 -7.12
N HIS A 72 -7.70 -5.07 -7.11
CA HIS A 72 -8.82 -5.92 -6.75
C HIS A 72 -9.18 -6.89 -7.87
N LEU A 73 -9.53 -8.10 -7.48
CA LEU A 73 -9.95 -9.20 -8.33
C LEU A 73 -11.34 -9.73 -7.94
N GLY A 74 -12.16 -8.87 -7.30
CA GLY A 74 -13.51 -9.19 -6.83
C GLY A 74 -13.70 -9.02 -5.32
N GLU A 75 -12.63 -8.77 -4.56
CA GLU A 75 -12.72 -8.45 -3.15
C GLU A 75 -13.62 -7.21 -2.92
N LYS A 76 -14.45 -7.27 -1.88
CA LYS A 76 -15.41 -6.21 -1.53
C LYS A 76 -16.25 -5.73 -2.74
N MET A 77 -16.65 -6.67 -3.60
CA MET A 77 -17.45 -6.41 -4.81
C MET A 77 -16.79 -5.44 -5.80
N HIS A 78 -15.46 -5.30 -5.75
CA HIS A 78 -14.73 -4.34 -6.56
C HIS A 78 -13.75 -5.03 -7.50
N TRP A 79 -13.44 -4.37 -8.62
CA TRP A 79 -12.48 -4.86 -9.61
C TRP A 79 -11.56 -3.72 -10.02
N SER A 80 -10.30 -4.03 -10.31
CA SER A 80 -9.28 -3.05 -10.68
C SER A 80 -8.74 -2.26 -9.48
N LYS A 81 -8.36 -1.00 -9.69
CA LYS A 81 -7.78 -0.07 -8.71
C LYS A 81 -8.77 1.09 -8.47
N ASN A 82 -8.33 2.12 -7.76
CA ASN A 82 -9.10 3.34 -7.39
C ASN A 82 -9.91 3.18 -6.10
N THR A 83 -9.34 2.49 -5.12
CA THR A 83 -9.85 2.50 -3.74
C THR A 83 -8.69 2.78 -2.79
N LEU A 84 -9.02 3.20 -1.58
CA LEU A 84 -8.04 3.44 -0.52
C LEU A 84 -7.77 2.20 0.38
N TRP A 85 -8.39 1.06 0.09
CA TRP A 85 -8.16 -0.23 0.76
C TRP A 85 -6.80 -0.87 0.41
N GLU A 86 -6.39 -1.87 1.20
CA GLU A 86 -5.08 -2.53 1.12
C GLU A 86 -4.85 -3.15 -0.23
N ARG A 87 -5.89 -3.77 -0.80
CA ARG A 87 -5.83 -4.46 -2.09
C ARG A 87 -5.40 -3.55 -3.25
N SER A 88 -5.75 -2.26 -3.20
CA SER A 88 -5.37 -1.28 -4.24
C SER A 88 -4.10 -0.51 -3.89
N THR A 89 -3.68 -0.48 -2.62
CA THR A 89 -2.59 0.41 -2.15
C THR A 89 -1.33 -0.35 -1.71
N ARG A 90 -1.42 -1.65 -1.45
CA ARG A 90 -0.27 -2.50 -1.12
C ARG A 90 0.30 -3.12 -2.39
N VAL A 91 1.61 -2.99 -2.57
CA VAL A 91 2.35 -3.46 -3.74
C VAL A 91 3.54 -4.32 -3.33
N PRO A 92 4.08 -5.16 -4.23
CA PRO A 92 5.43 -5.68 -4.05
C PRO A 92 6.39 -4.49 -3.93
N PHE A 93 7.33 -4.58 -2.99
CA PHE A 93 8.43 -3.63 -2.88
C PHE A 93 9.66 -4.34 -2.29
N LEU A 94 10.61 -4.67 -3.15
CA LEU A 94 11.83 -5.40 -2.81
C LEU A 94 13.04 -4.55 -3.22
N ILE A 95 14.02 -4.47 -2.33
CA ILE A 95 15.29 -3.80 -2.58
C ILE A 95 16.40 -4.81 -2.30
N SER A 96 17.17 -5.14 -3.34
CA SER A 96 18.38 -5.95 -3.24
C SER A 96 19.58 -5.04 -3.46
N SER A 97 20.47 -4.94 -2.47
CA SER A 97 21.68 -4.13 -2.57
C SER A 97 22.82 -4.83 -1.81
N PRO A 98 24.08 -4.74 -2.27
CA PRO A 98 25.22 -5.37 -1.60
C PRO A 98 25.42 -4.90 -0.15
N SER A 99 25.00 -3.67 0.16
CA SER A 99 25.14 -3.05 1.47
C SER A 99 23.97 -3.34 2.42
N LEU A 100 22.94 -4.09 1.97
CA LEU A 100 21.75 -4.38 2.77
C LEU A 100 21.66 -5.85 3.19
N PRO A 101 21.16 -6.14 4.41
CA PRO A 101 20.91 -7.50 4.84
C PRO A 101 19.75 -8.13 4.06
N LYS A 102 19.85 -9.43 3.78
CA LYS A 102 18.74 -10.23 3.22
C LYS A 102 17.71 -10.52 4.32
N ARG A 103 16.69 -9.65 4.48
CA ARG A 103 15.62 -9.86 5.45
C ARG A 103 14.30 -9.22 5.04
N GLY A 104 13.20 -9.74 5.56
CA GLY A 104 11.86 -9.16 5.40
C GLY A 104 11.56 -8.08 6.44
N TYR A 105 10.71 -7.13 6.08
CA TYR A 105 10.22 -6.06 6.94
C TYR A 105 8.69 -6.09 6.97
N LYS A 106 8.12 -5.99 8.17
CA LYS A 106 6.67 -6.09 8.39
C LYS A 106 5.97 -4.75 8.57
N TRP A 107 6.73 -3.66 8.65
CA TRP A 107 6.19 -2.33 8.92
C TRP A 107 5.77 -1.65 7.62
N PRO A 108 4.68 -0.87 7.62
CA PRO A 108 4.29 -0.09 6.46
C PRO A 108 5.41 0.86 6.03
N VAL A 109 5.67 0.92 4.74
CA VAL A 109 6.57 1.87 4.08
C VAL A 109 5.83 2.45 2.87
N SER A 110 6.33 3.56 2.33
CA SER A 110 5.78 4.22 1.15
C SER A 110 6.70 4.03 -0.06
N LEU A 111 6.13 4.04 -1.27
CA LEU A 111 6.92 4.16 -2.49
C LEU A 111 7.72 5.48 -2.54
N LEU A 112 7.27 6.51 -1.82
CA LEU A 112 8.01 7.76 -1.66
C LEU A 112 9.36 7.55 -0.96
N ASP A 113 9.49 6.51 -0.14
CA ASP A 113 10.73 6.17 0.55
C ASP A 113 11.81 5.63 -0.41
N MET A 114 11.45 5.28 -1.65
CA MET A 114 12.36 4.71 -2.64
C MET A 114 13.47 5.68 -3.05
N ALA A 115 13.12 6.92 -3.44
CA ALA A 115 14.08 7.93 -3.88
C ALA A 115 15.16 8.24 -2.81
N PRO A 116 14.81 8.61 -1.55
CA PRO A 116 15.80 8.83 -0.50
C PRO A 116 16.63 7.59 -0.18
N THR A 117 16.03 6.40 -0.23
CA THR A 117 16.77 5.14 -0.02
C THR A 117 17.81 4.91 -1.10
N LEU A 118 17.44 5.08 -2.38
CA LEU A 118 18.37 4.90 -3.50
C LEU A 118 19.45 5.97 -3.53
N SER A 119 19.12 7.22 -3.21
CA SER A 119 20.11 8.30 -3.09
C SER A 119 21.18 7.94 -2.06
N ARG A 120 20.72 7.52 -0.86
CA ARG A 120 21.60 7.10 0.22
C ARG A 120 22.47 5.89 -0.15
N LEU A 121 21.89 4.87 -0.79
CA LEU A 121 22.64 3.67 -1.23
C LEU A 121 23.66 3.99 -2.32
N SER A 122 23.43 5.04 -3.12
CA SER A 122 24.30 5.47 -4.20
C SER A 122 25.35 6.50 -3.77
N GLY A 123 25.39 6.89 -2.48
CA GLY A 123 26.28 7.94 -1.99
C GLY A 123 25.95 9.35 -2.51
N LEU A 124 24.72 9.55 -2.99
CA LEU A 124 24.22 10.85 -3.45
C LEU A 124 23.72 11.67 -2.25
N PRO A 125 23.68 13.02 -2.38
CA PRO A 125 23.17 13.88 -1.31
C PRO A 125 21.68 13.63 -1.04
N ASP A 126 21.27 13.88 0.21
CA ASP A 126 19.86 13.89 0.57
C ASP A 126 19.17 15.14 -0.04
N GLU A 127 17.94 15.00 -0.51
CA GLU A 127 17.13 16.10 -1.01
C GLU A 127 16.06 16.47 0.04
N PRO A 128 16.12 17.67 0.65
CA PRO A 128 15.24 18.05 1.76
C PRO A 128 13.77 18.23 1.36
N THR A 129 13.46 18.31 0.06
CA THR A 129 12.08 18.45 -0.44
C THR A 129 11.32 17.13 -0.57
N TRP A 130 11.98 15.98 -0.39
CA TRP A 130 11.31 14.69 -0.46
C TRP A 130 10.43 14.42 0.77
N ASP A 131 9.19 14.04 0.53
CA ASP A 131 8.26 13.59 1.58
C ASP A 131 8.61 12.19 2.13
N GLY A 132 9.32 11.40 1.32
CA GLY A 132 9.80 10.06 1.68
C GLY A 132 11.01 10.09 2.60
N ARG A 133 11.34 8.93 3.17
CA ARG A 133 12.45 8.77 4.12
C ARG A 133 13.32 7.60 3.72
N THR A 134 14.61 7.65 4.06
CA THR A 134 15.48 6.51 3.81
C THR A 134 15.07 5.29 4.65
N LEU A 135 14.93 4.15 3.98
CA LEU A 135 14.67 2.87 4.62
C LEU A 135 15.95 2.27 5.23
N THR A 136 17.15 2.77 4.88
CA THR A 136 18.41 2.18 5.37
C THR A 136 18.53 2.19 6.90
N ALA A 137 18.00 3.22 7.58
CA ALA A 137 17.95 3.29 9.04
C ALA A 137 16.99 2.25 9.65
N GLN A 138 15.83 2.05 9.03
CA GLN A 138 14.85 1.02 9.40
C GLN A 138 15.41 -0.38 9.12
N ILE A 139 16.22 -0.50 8.06
CA ILE A 139 16.92 -1.69 7.64
C ILE A 139 18.04 -2.05 8.62
N GLY A 140 18.68 -1.08 9.26
CA GLY A 140 19.66 -1.31 10.32
C GLY A 140 19.02 -1.65 11.68
N SER A 141 17.91 -0.99 12.05
CA SER A 141 17.29 -1.10 13.37
C SER A 141 15.78 -1.30 13.32
N PRO A 142 15.24 -2.45 13.80
CA PRO A 142 13.80 -2.70 13.85
C PRO A 142 13.00 -1.64 14.62
N ALA A 143 13.59 -1.02 15.65
CA ALA A 143 12.93 -0.02 16.49
C ALA A 143 12.61 1.29 15.73
N ALA A 144 13.46 1.68 14.78
CA ALA A 144 13.27 2.89 13.98
C ALA A 144 12.11 2.77 12.99
N ALA A 145 11.74 1.54 12.60
CA ALA A 145 10.66 1.27 11.65
C ALA A 145 9.24 1.51 12.20
N HIS A 146 9.09 1.77 13.50
CA HIS A 146 7.79 1.93 14.15
C HIS A 146 7.20 3.35 14.12
N ALA A 147 8.00 4.36 13.75
CA ALA A 147 7.65 5.74 14.03
C ALA A 147 6.58 6.28 13.07
N ASN A 148 6.67 5.96 11.76
CA ASN A 148 5.95 6.72 10.75
C ASN A 148 4.87 5.90 10.04
N PRO A 149 3.70 6.50 9.77
CA PRO A 149 2.71 5.92 8.88
C PRO A 149 3.10 6.05 7.40
N ALA A 150 2.55 5.16 6.58
CA ALA A 150 2.51 5.31 5.13
C ALA A 150 1.16 5.94 4.73
N LEU A 151 1.20 6.97 3.89
CA LEU A 151 0.01 7.69 3.44
C LEU A 151 -0.22 7.42 1.96
N MET A 152 -1.48 7.27 1.56
CA MET A 152 -1.90 7.09 0.18
C MET A 152 -3.07 8.03 -0.11
N TYR A 153 -3.02 8.73 -1.22
CA TYR A 153 -4.03 9.71 -1.60
C TYR A 153 -4.80 9.24 -2.83
N TRP A 154 -6.08 9.59 -2.89
CA TRP A 154 -6.91 9.34 -4.07
C TRP A 154 -7.87 10.50 -4.28
N GLU A 155 -7.76 11.17 -5.42
CA GLU A 155 -8.42 12.45 -5.65
C GLU A 155 -8.11 13.49 -4.54
N ASP A 156 -8.67 14.68 -4.65
CA ASP A 156 -8.45 15.72 -3.65
C ASP A 156 -9.16 15.36 -2.33
N GLY A 157 -8.52 15.56 -1.19
CA GLY A 157 -9.12 15.36 0.14
C GLY A 157 -9.36 13.93 0.64
N ASN A 158 -9.11 12.87 -0.14
CA ASN A 158 -9.20 11.48 0.38
C ASN A 158 -7.82 10.88 0.65
N VAL A 159 -7.67 10.27 1.81
CA VAL A 159 -6.40 9.73 2.28
C VAL A 159 -6.57 8.43 3.06
N ALA A 160 -5.77 7.42 2.72
CA ALA A 160 -5.52 6.27 3.57
C ALA A 160 -4.24 6.49 4.37
N VAL A 161 -4.28 6.12 5.64
CA VAL A 161 -3.13 6.07 6.53
C VAL A 161 -2.92 4.62 6.95
N ARG A 162 -1.73 4.08 6.76
CA ARG A 162 -1.30 2.76 7.26
C ARG A 162 -0.27 2.91 8.35
N TRP A 163 -0.64 2.52 9.57
CA TRP A 163 0.25 2.60 10.71
C TRP A 163 0.10 1.38 11.61
N LYS A 164 1.21 0.69 11.88
CA LYS A 164 1.19 -0.55 12.68
C LYS A 164 0.12 -1.52 12.13
N ARG A 165 -0.83 -1.92 12.98
CA ARG A 165 -1.97 -2.79 12.62
C ARG A 165 -3.17 -2.03 12.04
N TRP A 166 -3.17 -0.71 12.07
CA TRP A 166 -4.34 0.10 11.74
C TRP A 166 -4.30 0.58 10.29
N ARG A 167 -5.47 0.59 9.64
CA ARG A 167 -5.76 1.45 8.49
C ARG A 167 -6.84 2.43 8.90
N LEU A 168 -6.62 3.70 8.62
CA LEU A 168 -7.64 4.74 8.57
C LEU A 168 -7.83 5.10 7.09
N ILE A 169 -9.07 5.25 6.65
CA ILE A 169 -9.41 5.97 5.42
C ILE A 169 -10.20 7.19 5.88
N GLN A 170 -9.78 8.36 5.45
CA GLN A 170 -10.50 9.61 5.66
C GLN A 170 -10.91 10.14 4.30
N TYR A 171 -12.18 10.49 4.21
CA TYR A 171 -12.81 11.04 3.02
C TYR A 171 -12.86 12.56 3.07
N ARG A 172 -13.07 13.20 1.92
CA ARG A 172 -13.16 14.66 1.81
C ARG A 172 -14.33 15.21 2.64
N SER A 173 -15.43 14.48 2.74
CA SER A 173 -16.58 14.78 3.60
C SER A 173 -16.25 14.82 5.10
N GLY A 174 -15.11 14.25 5.52
CA GLY A 174 -14.77 14.00 6.91
C GLY A 174 -15.29 12.65 7.43
N GLU A 175 -16.02 11.89 6.61
CA GLU A 175 -16.35 10.50 6.90
C GLU A 175 -15.08 9.65 6.97
N ILE A 176 -15.11 8.57 7.75
CA ILE A 176 -13.94 7.71 7.94
C ILE A 176 -14.29 6.23 7.92
N GLU A 177 -13.28 5.41 7.57
CA GLU A 177 -13.24 3.98 7.84
C GLU A 177 -12.04 3.64 8.71
N LEU A 178 -12.20 2.73 9.67
CA LEU A 178 -11.13 2.27 10.53
C LEU A 178 -11.04 0.75 10.55
N TYR A 179 -9.89 0.19 10.23
CA TYR A 179 -9.67 -1.27 10.21
C TYR A 179 -8.50 -1.69 11.10
N ASN A 180 -8.70 -2.78 11.84
CA ASN A 180 -7.64 -3.45 12.58
C ASN A 180 -7.16 -4.68 11.79
N ARG A 181 -6.06 -4.54 11.07
CA ARG A 181 -5.50 -5.60 10.22
C ARG A 181 -4.82 -6.74 10.98
N GLY A 182 -4.75 -6.66 12.30
CA GLY A 182 -4.27 -7.76 13.13
C GLY A 182 -5.27 -8.92 13.25
N ASN A 183 -6.57 -8.62 13.13
CA ASN A 183 -7.66 -9.60 13.16
C ASN A 183 -8.59 -9.52 11.94
N ASP A 184 -8.53 -8.43 11.17
CA ASP A 184 -9.26 -8.23 9.92
C ASP A 184 -8.30 -7.85 8.78
N PRO A 185 -7.47 -8.79 8.29
CA PRO A 185 -6.43 -8.49 7.31
C PRO A 185 -6.96 -8.04 5.94
N ASP A 186 -8.21 -8.39 5.64
CA ASP A 186 -8.94 -8.13 4.38
C ASP A 186 -9.94 -6.97 4.48
N GLU A 187 -9.97 -6.26 5.62
CA GLU A 187 -10.71 -5.01 5.81
C GLU A 187 -12.22 -5.16 5.58
N HIS A 188 -12.80 -6.22 6.16
CA HIS A 188 -14.22 -6.54 6.06
C HIS A 188 -15.11 -5.91 7.13
N TYR A 189 -14.53 -5.38 8.22
CA TYR A 189 -15.27 -4.83 9.34
C TYR A 189 -14.80 -3.42 9.68
N ASN A 190 -15.54 -2.41 9.20
CA ASN A 190 -15.31 -1.02 9.54
C ASN A 190 -15.61 -0.78 11.03
N LEU A 191 -14.59 -0.37 11.79
CA LEU A 191 -14.67 -0.08 13.21
C LEU A 191 -15.13 1.35 13.52
N ALA A 192 -15.36 2.17 12.49
CA ALA A 192 -15.86 3.54 12.59
C ALA A 192 -17.40 3.65 12.41
N VAL A 193 -18.13 2.55 12.61
CA VAL A 193 -19.61 2.54 12.56
C VAL A 193 -20.21 2.65 13.97
N GLY A 194 -21.42 3.22 14.05
CA GLY A 194 -22.15 3.39 15.31
C GLY A 194 -21.43 4.30 16.32
N ASP A 195 -21.54 4.00 17.61
CA ASP A 195 -20.87 4.74 18.70
C ASP A 195 -19.42 4.26 18.89
N TRP A 196 -18.61 4.33 17.83
CA TRP A 196 -17.23 3.87 17.86
C TRP A 196 -16.34 4.76 18.75
N GLN A 197 -16.73 6.03 18.94
CA GLN A 197 -16.03 6.99 19.78
C GLN A 197 -16.07 6.61 21.27
N SER A 198 -17.03 5.79 21.70
CA SER A 198 -17.05 5.20 23.06
C SER A 198 -15.85 4.30 23.34
N ASN A 199 -15.13 3.84 22.31
CA ASN A 199 -13.95 2.99 22.46
C ASN A 199 -12.65 3.82 22.44
N PRO A 200 -11.97 4.00 23.58
CA PRO A 200 -10.78 4.86 23.67
C PRO A 200 -9.61 4.36 22.81
N LEU A 201 -9.53 3.06 22.51
CA LEU A 201 -8.47 2.53 21.62
C LEU A 201 -8.71 2.93 20.17
N ARG A 202 -9.98 3.02 19.73
CA ARG A 202 -10.32 3.47 18.37
C ARG A 202 -10.06 4.96 18.22
N VAL A 203 -10.51 5.76 19.19
CA VAL A 203 -10.25 7.21 19.23
C VAL A 203 -8.76 7.50 19.19
N ALA A 204 -7.96 6.89 20.07
CA ALA A 204 -6.52 7.09 20.08
C ALA A 204 -5.82 6.66 18.77
N ALA A 205 -6.34 5.63 18.08
CA ALA A 205 -5.82 5.23 16.79
C ALA A 205 -6.16 6.24 15.69
N VAL A 206 -7.41 6.71 15.63
CA VAL A 206 -7.86 7.73 14.67
C VAL A 206 -7.08 9.03 14.87
N ASP A 207 -7.04 9.57 16.08
CA ASP A 207 -6.35 10.82 16.40
C ASP A 207 -4.87 10.77 15.99
N ALA A 208 -4.17 9.68 16.33
CA ALA A 208 -2.77 9.50 16.01
C ALA A 208 -2.52 9.42 14.49
N MET A 209 -3.45 8.81 13.74
CA MET A 209 -3.34 8.65 12.30
C MET A 209 -3.71 9.94 11.55
N GLN A 210 -4.71 10.67 12.03
CA GLN A 210 -5.09 11.97 11.47
C GLN A 210 -4.03 13.03 11.72
N ALA A 211 -3.39 13.04 12.90
CA ALA A 211 -2.28 13.94 13.20
C ALA A 211 -1.06 13.76 12.27
N ALA A 212 -0.97 12.64 11.54
CA ALA A 212 0.08 12.40 10.57
C ALA A 212 -0.26 12.87 9.15
N ILE A 213 -1.51 13.26 8.87
CA ILE A 213 -1.94 13.79 7.58
C ILE A 213 -1.46 15.24 7.49
N PRO A 214 -0.63 15.61 6.50
CA PRO A 214 -0.16 16.98 6.35
C PRO A 214 -1.33 17.94 6.03
N PRO A 215 -1.31 19.18 6.55
CA PRO A 215 -2.39 20.16 6.32
C PRO A 215 -2.62 20.57 4.87
N ARG A 216 -1.68 20.27 3.96
CA ARG A 216 -1.78 20.59 2.53
C ARG A 216 -2.69 19.64 1.74
N PHE A 217 -3.22 18.61 2.39
CA PHE A 217 -4.03 17.55 1.77
C PHE A 217 -5.35 17.28 2.51
N GLY A 218 -5.79 18.20 3.38
CA GLY A 218 -7.03 18.09 4.14
C GLY A 218 -7.90 19.34 4.01
#